data_AF-A0A0M2PQQ0-F1
#
_entry.id   AF-A0A0M2PQQ0-F1
#
_cell.length_a   1.000
_cell.length_b   1.000
_cell.length_c   1.000
_cell.angle_alpha   90.00
_cell.angle_beta   90.00
_cell.angle_gamma   90.00
#
_symmetry.space_group_name_H-M   'P 1'
#
loop_
_entity.id
_entity.type
_entity.pdbx_description
1 polymer ?
#
loop_
_entity_poly.entity_id
_entity_poly.type
_entity_poly.pdbx_seq_one_letter_code
_entity_poly.pdbx_strand_id
1 'polypeptide(L)'
;MLRKIYNVVMASIFIGAFWLFFAVGFGYFGLLSFYINASEKGFRATLCGTSGCSNGEFFLSVTWLFGVIFVIYILPIFIIIYIVRRKRKKKQ
;
A
#
# COMPACT_ATOMS: atom_id res chain seq x y z
N MET A 1 -33.24 -8.83 0.10
CA MET A 1 -32.03 -9.45 0.69
C MET A 1 -30.93 -9.68 -0.36
N LEU A 2 -31.22 -10.32 -1.49
CA LEU A 2 -30.28 -10.58 -2.60
C LEU A 2 -29.56 -9.33 -3.16
N ARG A 3 -30.27 -8.21 -3.37
CA ARG A 3 -29.69 -6.96 -3.87
C ARG A 3 -28.62 -6.35 -2.92
N LYS A 4 -28.77 -6.56 -1.61
CA LYS A 4 -27.83 -6.07 -0.59
C LYS A 4 -26.54 -6.91 -0.59
N ILE A 5 -26.67 -8.22 -0.76
CA ILE A 5 -25.53 -9.15 -0.88
C ILE A 5 -24.74 -8.87 -2.15
N TYR A 6 -25.42 -8.69 -3.28
CA TYR A 6 -24.78 -8.37 -4.57
C TYR A 6 -23.95 -7.08 -4.50
N ASN A 7 -24.50 -6.01 -3.90
CA ASN A 7 -23.77 -4.75 -3.75
C ASN A 7 -22.51 -4.88 -2.89
N VAL A 8 -22.57 -5.67 -1.81
CA VAL A 8 -21.41 -5.91 -0.93
C VAL A 8 -20.33 -6.72 -1.66
N VAL A 9 -20.72 -7.76 -2.40
CA VAL A 9 -19.80 -8.57 -3.19
C VAL A 9 -19.13 -7.72 -4.28
N MET A 10 -19.91 -6.94 -5.03
CA MET A 10 -19.37 -6.04 -6.05
C MET A 10 -18.40 -5.02 -5.44
N ALA A 11 -18.77 -4.38 -4.33
CA ALA A 11 -17.88 -3.44 -3.64
C ALA A 11 -16.56 -4.11 -3.23
N SER A 12 -16.60 -5.33 -2.71
CA SER A 12 -15.37 -6.05 -2.33
C SER A 12 -14.46 -6.39 -3.51
N ILE A 13 -15.05 -6.72 -4.68
CA ILE A 13 -14.30 -6.97 -5.91
C ILE A 13 -13.63 -5.68 -6.40
N PHE A 14 -14.37 -4.58 -6.44
CA PHE A 14 -13.81 -3.27 -6.84
C PHE A 14 -12.69 -2.81 -5.91
N ILE A 15 -12.87 -2.94 -4.59
CA ILE A 15 -11.85 -2.58 -3.60
C ILE A 15 -10.60 -3.46 -3.79
N GLY A 16 -10.77 -4.77 -3.97
CA GLY A 16 -9.66 -5.69 -4.21
C GLY A 16 -8.91 -5.40 -5.51
N ALA A 17 -9.64 -5.13 -6.60
CA ALA A 17 -9.07 -4.78 -7.90
C ALA A 17 -8.32 -3.44 -7.84
N PHE A 18 -8.92 -2.42 -7.20
CA PHE A 18 -8.28 -1.12 -7.00
C PHE A 18 -7.00 -1.25 -6.17
N TRP A 19 -7.05 -2.04 -5.09
CA TRP A 19 -5.88 -2.32 -4.27
C TRP A 19 -4.79 -3.05 -5.06
N LEU A 20 -5.12 -4.05 -5.86
CA LEU A 20 -4.15 -4.76 -6.70
C LEU A 20 -3.52 -3.85 -7.74
N PHE A 21 -4.32 -3.02 -8.41
CA PHE A 21 -3.82 -2.03 -9.37
C PHE A 21 -2.83 -1.07 -8.69
N PHE A 22 -3.19 -0.58 -7.49
CA PHE A 22 -2.33 0.30 -6.71
C PHE A 22 -1.05 -0.40 -6.22
N ALA A 23 -1.16 -1.65 -5.76
CA ALA A 23 -0.05 -2.47 -5.31
C ALA A 23 0.95 -2.77 -6.43
N VAL A 24 0.48 -3.09 -7.64
CA VAL A 24 1.35 -3.33 -8.80
C VAL A 24 1.95 -2.01 -9.29
N GLY A 25 1.13 -0.97 -9.47
CA GLY A 25 1.60 0.32 -9.97
C GLY A 25 2.63 0.96 -9.03
N PHE A 26 2.26 1.16 -7.77
CA PHE A 26 3.12 1.83 -6.81
C PHE A 26 4.18 0.90 -6.22
N GLY A 27 3.81 -0.33 -5.87
CA GLY A 27 4.72 -1.28 -5.24
C GLY A 27 5.78 -1.83 -6.19
N TYR A 28 5.41 -2.20 -7.41
CA TYR A 28 6.39 -2.74 -8.37
C TYR A 28 7.11 -1.63 -9.12
N PHE A 29 6.38 -0.79 -9.87
CA PHE A 29 7.02 0.24 -10.70
C PHE A 29 7.50 1.45 -9.89
N GLY A 30 6.66 1.93 -8.96
CA GLY A 30 6.96 3.10 -8.14
C GLY A 30 8.18 2.90 -7.22
N LEU A 31 8.19 1.85 -6.38
CA LEU A 31 9.30 1.59 -5.47
C LEU A 31 10.59 1.21 -6.18
N LEU A 32 10.53 0.48 -7.29
CA LEU A 32 11.72 0.14 -8.07
C LEU A 32 12.34 1.39 -8.70
N SER A 33 11.53 2.25 -9.31
CA SER A 33 11.99 3.52 -9.86
C SER A 33 12.51 4.45 -8.75
N PHE A 34 11.85 4.47 -7.59
CA PHE A 34 12.30 5.19 -6.42
C PHE A 34 13.68 4.72 -5.95
N TYR A 35 13.90 3.41 -5.85
CA TYR A 35 15.16 2.82 -5.44
C TYR A 35 16.31 3.22 -6.39
N ILE A 36 16.08 3.13 -7.70
CA ILE A 36 17.06 3.53 -8.71
C ILE A 36 17.40 5.02 -8.54
N ASN A 37 16.39 5.90 -8.52
CA ASN A 37 16.61 7.34 -8.37
C ASN A 37 17.27 7.71 -7.03
N ALA A 38 16.92 7.02 -5.94
CA ALA A 38 17.49 7.24 -4.61
C ALA A 38 18.95 6.79 -4.55
N SER A 39 19.33 5.73 -5.27
CA SER A 39 20.72 5.29 -5.37
C SER A 39 21.60 6.27 -6.15
N GLU A 40 21.04 6.95 -7.17
CA GLU A 40 21.79 7.92 -7.99
C GLU A 40 21.87 9.32 -7.35
N LYS A 41 20.76 9.83 -6.82
CA LYS A 41 20.61 11.24 -6.39
C LYS A 41 20.41 11.42 -4.90
N GLY A 42 20.23 10.32 -4.16
CA GLY A 42 19.94 10.32 -2.73
C GLY A 42 18.46 10.53 -2.41
N PHE A 43 18.01 9.96 -1.28
CA PHE A 43 16.61 9.98 -0.82
C PHE A 43 15.99 11.37 -0.78
N ARG A 44 16.75 12.39 -0.35
CA ARG A 44 16.24 13.75 -0.19
C ARG A 44 15.91 14.39 -1.55
N ALA A 45 16.78 14.23 -2.55
CA ALA A 45 16.52 14.74 -3.89
C ALA A 45 15.41 13.95 -4.60
N THR A 46 15.30 12.64 -4.35
CA THR A 46 14.22 11.81 -4.93
C THR A 46 12.85 12.15 -4.35
N LEU A 47 12.75 12.40 -3.03
CA LEU A 47 11.47 12.69 -2.36
C LEU A 47 11.04 14.16 -2.49
N CYS A 48 12.01 15.08 -2.62
CA CYS A 48 11.74 16.52 -2.60
C CYS A 48 12.04 17.24 -3.91
N GLY A 49 12.54 16.52 -4.92
CA GLY A 49 12.90 17.10 -6.21
C GLY A 49 14.15 18.00 -6.14
N THR A 50 14.38 18.73 -7.23
CA THR A 50 15.58 19.56 -7.44
C THR A 50 15.56 20.88 -6.66
N SER A 51 14.38 21.37 -6.28
CA SER A 51 14.22 22.57 -5.45
C SER A 51 14.53 22.33 -3.96
N GLY A 52 14.66 21.07 -3.56
CA GLY A 52 14.76 20.68 -2.15
C GLY A 52 13.44 20.92 -1.39
N CYS A 53 13.45 20.53 -0.12
CA CYS A 53 12.32 20.70 0.81
C CYS A 53 12.85 20.93 2.24
N SER A 54 11.98 21.49 3.07
CA SER A 54 12.22 21.61 4.51
C SER A 54 12.33 20.23 5.18
N ASN A 55 12.92 20.17 6.37
CA ASN A 55 13.03 18.91 7.11
C ASN A 55 11.65 18.31 7.47
N GLY A 56 10.66 19.17 7.73
CA GLY A 56 9.29 18.73 8.03
C GLY A 56 8.61 18.08 6.83
N GLU A 57 8.74 18.68 5.65
CA GLU A 57 8.23 18.11 4.39
C GLU A 57 8.93 16.81 4.02
N PHE A 58 10.25 16.75 4.18
CA PHE A 58 11.00 15.51 3.98
C PHE A 58 10.47 14.39 4.87
N PHE A 59 10.28 14.67 6.17
CA PHE A 59 9.77 13.68 7.11
C PHE A 59 8.36 13.22 6.75
N LEU A 60 7.49 14.14 6.30
CA LEU A 60 6.15 13.80 5.84
C LEU A 60 6.17 12.93 4.58
N SER A 61 7.04 13.23 3.60
CA SER A 61 7.21 12.41 2.39
C SER A 61 7.75 11.02 2.71
N VAL A 62 8.72 10.91 3.61
CA VAL A 62 9.25 9.62 4.09
C VAL A 62 8.15 8.83 4.80
N THR A 63 7.41 9.47 5.71
CA THR A 63 6.32 8.84 6.46
C THR A 63 5.21 8.36 5.52
N TRP A 64 4.87 9.16 4.50
CA TRP A 64 3.90 8.80 3.48
C TRP A 64 4.37 7.57 2.68
N LEU A 65 5.63 7.54 2.25
CA LEU A 65 6.21 6.40 1.56
C LEU A 65 6.12 5.11 2.40
N PHE A 66 6.52 5.17 3.68
CA PHE A 66 6.39 4.03 4.59
C PHE A 66 4.94 3.61 4.82
N GLY A 67 4.02 4.59 4.92
CA GLY A 67 2.59 4.33 5.06
C GLY A 67 2.04 3.56 3.86
N VAL A 68 2.42 3.96 2.65
CA VAL A 68 2.00 3.27 1.43
C VAL A 68 2.58 1.85 1.37
N ILE A 69 3.86 1.66 1.68
CA ILE A 69 4.49 0.33 1.78
C ILE A 69 3.73 -0.55 2.79
N PHE A 70 3.37 0.00 3.95
CA PHE A 70 2.62 -0.73 4.97
C PHE A 70 1.25 -1.19 4.46
N VAL A 71 0.51 -0.32 3.76
CA VAL A 71 -0.82 -0.65 3.21
C VAL A 71 -0.74 -1.68 2.08
N ILE A 72 0.32 -1.65 1.27
CA ILE A 72 0.51 -2.57 0.14
C ILE A 72 1.02 -3.95 0.59
N TYR A 73 1.90 -4.04 1.59
CA TYR A 73 2.51 -5.33 1.94
C TYR A 73 2.01 -5.87 3.27
N ILE A 74 1.91 -5.03 4.30
CA ILE A 74 1.68 -5.49 5.67
C ILE A 74 0.19 -5.72 5.93
N LEU A 75 -0.66 -4.78 5.54
CA LEU A 75 -2.10 -4.84 5.73
C LEU A 75 -2.77 -6.11 5.14
N PRO A 76 -2.52 -6.53 3.87
CA PRO A 76 -3.11 -7.76 3.34
C PRO A 76 -2.66 -9.01 4.10
N ILE A 77 -1.39 -9.06 4.53
CA ILE A 77 -0.85 -10.18 5.31
C ILE A 77 -1.59 -10.30 6.65
N PHE A 78 -1.77 -9.17 7.35
CA PHE A 78 -2.55 -9.15 8.60
C PHE A 78 -3.99 -9.61 8.41
N ILE A 79 -4.66 -9.19 7.32
CA ILE A 79 -6.02 -9.62 7.00
C ILE A 79 -6.06 -11.14 6.77
N ILE A 80 -5.15 -11.69 5.99
CA ILE A 80 -5.08 -13.14 5.71
C ILE A 80 -4.85 -13.90 7.02
N ILE A 81 -3.88 -13.49 7.83
CA ILE A 81 -3.58 -14.11 9.13
C ILE A 81 -4.81 -14.08 10.04
N TYR A 82 -5.50 -12.94 10.12
CA TYR A 82 -6.71 -12.79 10.92
C TYR A 82 -7.82 -13.74 10.47
N ILE A 83 -8.09 -13.83 9.16
CA ILE A 83 -9.10 -14.73 8.58
C ILE A 83 -8.75 -16.20 8.88
N VAL A 84 -7.49 -16.59 8.67
CA VAL A 84 -7.02 -17.96 8.92
C VAL A 84 -7.17 -18.33 10.40
N ARG A 85 -6.75 -17.47 11.32
CA ARG A 85 -6.88 -17.71 12.77
C ARG A 85 -8.34 -17.81 13.19
N ARG A 86 -9.22 -16.96 12.65
CA ARG A 86 -10.66 -16.98 12.95
C ARG A 86 -11.33 -18.27 12.46
N LYS A 87 -10.94 -18.79 11.28
CA LYS A 87 -11.48 -20.06 10.76
C LYS A 87 -11.06 -21.25 11.62
N ARG A 88 -9.82 -21.27 12.13
CA ARG A 88 -9.34 -22.35 13.02
C ARG A 88 -10.12 -22.40 14.33
N LYS A 89 -10.41 -21.25 14.95
CA LYS A 89 -11.21 -21.16 16.19
C LYS A 89 -12.67 -21.60 16.06
N LYS A 90 -13.23 -21.68 14.85
CA LYS A 90 -14.60 -22.16 14.61
C LYS A 90 -14.67 -23.66 14.30
N LYS A 91 -13.53 -24.30 14.05
CA LYS A 91 -13.43 -25.71 13.67
C LYS A 91 -12.98 -26.60 14.85
N GLN A 92 -12.43 -25.99 15.91
CA GLN A 92 -12.36 -26.54 17.27
C GLN A 92 -13.63 -26.17 18.02
#